data_AF-A0A7V4D6C3-F1
#
_entry.id   AF-A0A7V4D6C3-F1
#
_cell.length_a   1.000
_cell.length_b   1.000
_cell.length_c   1.000
_cell.angle_alpha   90.00
_cell.angle_beta   90.00
_cell.angle_gamma   90.00
#
_symmetry.space_group_name_H-M   'P 1'
#
loop_
_entity.id
_entity.type
_entity.pdbx_description
1 polymer ?
#
loop_
_entity_poly.entity_id
_entity_poly.type
_entity_poly.pdbx_seq_one_letter_code
_entity_poly.pdbx_strand_id
1 'polypeptide(L)'
;MSTPSVAVQILVTVIPIVGIVAGSAVLFFFLYFNHKQKMLLIEKGLYQKISFDFDAFSLFTGFLLTGVGAALTLFFLLKEGISYGLIGGLVPLGLGISFVLYYFVKLKTTKK
;
A
#
# COMPACT_ATOMS: atom_id res chain seq x y z
N MET A 1 -4.54 -28.32 -22.17
CA MET A 1 -4.87 -26.92 -21.80
C MET A 1 -4.89 -26.12 -23.08
N SER A 2 -6.05 -25.59 -23.48
CA SER A 2 -6.15 -24.68 -24.63
C SER A 2 -5.37 -23.41 -24.30
N THR A 3 -4.38 -23.08 -25.13
CA THR A 3 -3.68 -21.80 -25.04
C THR A 3 -4.70 -20.66 -25.17
N PRO A 4 -4.70 -19.68 -24.26
CA PRO A 4 -5.57 -18.50 -24.40
C PRO A 4 -5.34 -17.85 -25.77
N SER A 5 -6.40 -17.36 -26.41
CA SER A 5 -6.23 -16.67 -27.69
C SER A 5 -5.30 -15.46 -27.51
N VAL A 6 -4.57 -15.11 -28.57
CA VAL A 6 -3.65 -13.96 -28.57
C VAL A 6 -4.36 -12.68 -28.09
N ALA A 7 -5.63 -12.51 -28.43
CA ALA A 7 -6.44 -11.38 -27.98
C ALA A 7 -6.61 -11.34 -26.45
N VAL A 8 -6.79 -12.49 -25.79
CA VAL A 8 -6.91 -12.57 -24.32
C VAL A 8 -5.60 -12.19 -23.64
N GLN A 9 -4.46 -12.64 -24.17
CA GLN A 9 -3.15 -12.28 -23.61
C GLN A 9 -2.86 -10.78 -23.71
N ILE A 10 -3.24 -10.15 -24.82
CA ILE A 10 -3.13 -8.70 -25.00
C ILE A 10 -4.04 -7.98 -23.99
N LEU A 11 -5.28 -8.43 -23.81
CA LEU A 11 -6.21 -7.78 -22.90
C LEU A 11 -5.71 -7.84 -21.44
N VAL A 12 -5.26 -9.01 -20.98
CA VAL A 12 -4.77 -9.22 -19.60
C VAL A 12 -3.51 -8.40 -19.31
N THR A 13 -2.69 -8.09 -20.31
CA THR A 13 -1.49 -7.26 -20.14
C THR A 13 -1.77 -5.75 -20.23
N VAL A 14 -2.72 -5.34 -21.07
CA VAL A 14 -3.07 -3.92 -21.27
C VAL A 14 -3.86 -3.35 -20.09
N ILE A 15 -4.78 -4.13 -19.48
CA ILE A 15 -5.63 -3.64 -18.39
C ILE A 15 -4.82 -3.04 -17.22
N PRO A 16 -3.79 -3.73 -16.67
CA PRO A 16 -2.96 -3.16 -15.60
C PRO A 16 -2.23 -1.88 -16.02
N ILE A 17 -1.71 -1.83 -17.26
CA ILE A 17 -0.97 -0.67 -17.77
C ILE A 17 -1.89 0.55 -17.85
N VAL A 18 -3.07 0.39 -18.44
CA VAL A 18 -4.07 1.47 -18.53
C VAL A 18 -4.50 1.91 -17.13
N GLY A 19 -4.70 0.97 -16.21
CA GLY A 19 -5.00 1.26 -14.81
C GLY A 19 -3.92 2.12 -14.14
N ILE A 20 -2.64 1.80 -14.32
CA ILE A 20 -1.53 2.57 -13.76
C ILE A 20 -1.45 3.97 -14.37
N VAL A 21 -1.63 4.10 -15.70
CA VAL A 21 -1.57 5.39 -16.40
C VAL A 21 -2.74 6.28 -15.96
N ALA A 22 -3.97 5.75 -15.94
CA ALA A 22 -5.14 6.47 -15.49
C ALA A 22 -5.03 6.87 -14.00
N GLY A 23 -4.60 5.94 -13.15
CA GLY A 23 -4.35 6.20 -11.73
C GLY A 23 -3.30 7.30 -11.52
N SER A 24 -2.23 7.28 -12.31
CA SER A 24 -1.17 8.30 -12.26
C SER A 24 -1.67 9.67 -12.70
N ALA A 25 -2.48 9.74 -13.76
CA ALA A 25 -3.11 10.98 -14.21
C ALA A 25 -4.03 11.57 -13.13
N VAL A 26 -4.90 10.75 -12.53
CA VAL A 26 -5.80 11.16 -11.45
C VAL A 26 -5.00 11.65 -10.23
N LEU A 27 -3.97 10.90 -9.82
CA LEU A 27 -3.10 11.28 -8.70
C LEU A 27 -2.39 12.61 -8.98
N PHE A 28 -1.88 12.81 -10.20
CA PHE A 28 -1.23 14.06 -10.60
C PHE A 28 -2.18 15.25 -10.48
N PHE A 29 -3.38 15.16 -11.07
CA PHE A 29 -4.36 16.23 -10.97
C PHE A 29 -4.79 16.47 -9.52
N PHE A 30 -5.02 15.42 -8.74
CA PHE A 30 -5.34 15.53 -7.31
C PHE A 30 -4.26 16.30 -6.56
N LEU A 31 -2.98 15.96 -6.74
CA LEU A 31 -1.86 16.66 -6.11
C LEU A 31 -1.78 18.12 -6.56
N TYR A 32 -1.96 18.39 -7.86
CA TYR A 32 -1.96 19.74 -8.41
C TYR A 32 -3.06 20.62 -7.82
N PHE A 33 -4.30 20.12 -7.77
CA PHE A 33 -5.42 20.87 -7.20
C PHE A 33 -5.26 21.05 -5.68
N ASN A 34 -4.81 20.01 -4.97
CA ASN A 34 -4.54 20.10 -3.53
C ASN A 34 -3.46 21.14 -3.22
N HIS A 35 -2.39 21.20 -4.02
CA HIS A 35 -1.35 22.23 -3.89
C HIS A 35 -1.93 23.63 -4.09
N LYS A 36 -2.72 23.86 -5.14
CA LYS A 36 -3.39 25.15 -5.37
C LYS A 36 -4.33 25.55 -4.23
N GLN A 37 -5.14 24.61 -3.75
CA GLN A 37 -6.03 24.85 -2.60
C GLN A 37 -5.24 25.24 -1.35
N LYS A 38 -4.16 24.52 -1.04
CA LYS A 38 -3.30 24.85 0.11
C LYS A 38 -2.66 26.23 -0.02
N MET A 39 -2.14 26.59 -1.18
CA MET A 39 -1.58 27.93 -1.42
C MET A 39 -2.62 29.03 -1.17
N LEU A 40 -3.83 28.88 -1.71
CA LEU A 40 -4.92 29.85 -1.50
C LEU A 40 -5.36 29.93 -0.02
N LEU A 41 -5.37 28.80 0.70
CA LEU A 41 -5.65 28.78 2.14
C LEU A 41 -4.56 29.49 2.94
N ILE A 42 -3.29 29.33 2.55
CA ILE A 42 -2.16 30.02 3.17
C ILE A 42 -2.24 31.52 2.92
N GLU A 43 -2.49 31.96 1.68
CA GLU A 43 -2.63 33.38 1.32
C GLU A 43 -3.78 34.07 2.08
N LYS A 44 -4.87 33.34 2.35
CA LYS A 44 -6.01 33.86 3.13
C LYS A 44 -5.84 33.75 4.64
N GLY A 45 -4.71 33.23 5.13
CA GLY A 45 -4.47 33.01 6.56
C GLY A 45 -5.36 31.94 7.19
N LEU A 46 -6.01 31.09 6.39
CA LEU A 46 -6.94 30.04 6.84
C LEU A 46 -6.29 28.64 6.88
N TYR A 47 -4.96 28.57 6.70
CA TYR A 47 -4.26 27.29 6.65
C TYR A 47 -4.23 26.61 8.02
N GLN A 48 -4.87 25.45 8.11
CA GLN A 48 -4.73 24.54 9.25
C GLN A 48 -3.80 23.39 8.89
N LYS A 49 -2.76 23.19 9.71
CA LYS A 49 -1.86 22.06 9.56
C LYS A 49 -2.61 20.78 9.92
N ILE A 50 -2.87 19.94 8.93
CA ILE A 50 -3.38 18.58 9.16
C ILE A 50 -2.29 17.80 9.90
N SER A 51 -2.56 17.40 11.13
CA SER A 51 -1.73 16.46 11.87
C SER A 51 -2.14 15.04 11.49
N PHE A 52 -1.26 14.32 10.81
CA PHE A 52 -1.45 12.90 10.58
C PHE A 52 -0.75 12.10 11.68
N ASP A 53 -1.49 11.20 12.32
CA ASP A 53 -0.94 10.32 13.35
C ASP A 53 -0.24 9.12 12.69
N PHE A 54 1.06 9.30 12.41
CA PHE A 54 1.91 8.26 11.85
C PHE A 54 2.03 7.04 12.78
N ASP A 55 1.79 7.19 14.08
CA ASP A 55 1.94 6.12 15.05
C ASP A 55 0.74 5.20 15.01
N ALA A 56 -0.47 5.78 15.07
CA ALA A 56 -1.71 5.03 14.86
C ALA A 56 -1.73 4.36 13.48
N PHE A 57 -1.30 5.07 12.43
CA PHE A 57 -1.23 4.51 11.08
C PHE A 57 -0.29 3.32 10.98
N SER A 58 0.93 3.43 11.52
CA SER A 58 1.93 2.36 11.46
C SER A 58 1.46 1.13 12.22
N LEU A 59 0.91 1.31 13.43
CA LEU A 59 0.42 0.19 14.24
C LEU A 59 -0.77 -0.51 13.59
N PHE A 60 -1.78 0.24 13.16
CA PHE A 60 -2.99 -0.32 12.56
C PHE A 60 -2.66 -1.04 11.24
N THR A 61 -1.93 -0.37 10.35
CA THR A 61 -1.52 -0.96 9.06
C THR A 61 -0.61 -2.16 9.27
N GLY A 62 0.28 -2.10 10.27
CA GLY A 62 1.15 -3.19 10.66
C GLY A 62 0.37 -4.44 11.08
N PHE A 63 -0.65 -4.29 11.94
CA PHE A 63 -1.51 -5.42 12.33
C PHE A 63 -2.31 -5.99 11.16
N LEU A 64 -2.91 -5.14 10.32
CA LEU A 64 -3.65 -5.59 9.15
C LEU A 64 -2.75 -6.38 8.19
N LEU A 65 -1.59 -5.84 7.85
CA LEU A 65 -0.64 -6.48 6.93
C LEU A 65 -0.08 -7.78 7.52
N THR A 66 0.20 -7.83 8.82
CA THR A 66 0.66 -9.05 9.49
C THR A 66 -0.43 -10.11 9.46
N GLY A 67 -1.67 -9.77 9.79
CA GLY A 67 -2.78 -10.72 9.78
C GLY A 67 -3.08 -11.26 8.39
N VAL A 68 -3.21 -10.37 7.40
CA VAL A 68 -3.45 -10.76 5.99
C VAL A 68 -2.27 -11.55 5.43
N GLY A 69 -1.05 -11.08 5.67
CA GLY A 69 0.17 -11.75 5.21
C GLY A 69 0.35 -13.13 5.84
N ALA A 70 0.04 -13.30 7.12
CA ALA A 70 0.09 -14.59 7.80
C ALA A 70 -0.95 -15.56 7.23
N ALA A 71 -2.19 -15.10 7.05
CA ALA A 71 -3.25 -15.91 6.46
C ALA A 71 -2.90 -16.35 5.02
N LEU A 72 -2.42 -15.44 4.19
CA LEU A 72 -2.00 -15.74 2.81
C LEU A 72 -0.78 -16.66 2.75
N THR A 73 0.23 -16.41 3.60
CA THR A 73 1.42 -17.26 3.68
C THR A 73 1.03 -18.68 4.08
N LEU A 74 0.20 -18.82 5.12
CA LEU A 74 -0.28 -20.13 5.56
C LEU A 74 -1.09 -20.83 4.46
N PHE A 75 -1.99 -20.10 3.80
CA PHE A 75 -2.80 -20.66 2.71
C PHE A 75 -1.92 -21.16 1.55
N PHE A 76 -0.98 -20.34 1.06
CA PHE A 76 -0.10 -20.75 -0.04
C PHE A 76 0.84 -21.88 0.35
N LEU A 77 1.34 -21.88 1.57
CA LEU A 77 2.19 -22.95 2.09
C LEU A 77 1.43 -24.27 2.15
N LEU A 78 0.17 -24.27 2.60
CA LEU A 78 -0.66 -25.48 2.66
C LEU A 78 -1.08 -25.96 1.26
N LYS A 79 -1.34 -25.04 0.34
CA LYS A 79 -1.84 -25.36 -1.00
C LYS A 79 -0.74 -25.86 -1.94
N GLU A 80 0.39 -25.16 -1.98
CA GLU A 80 1.43 -25.34 -3.01
C GLU A 80 2.82 -25.62 -2.41
N GLY A 81 2.97 -25.58 -1.09
CA GLY A 81 4.26 -25.71 -0.42
C GLY A 81 5.14 -24.47 -0.61
N ILE A 82 6.45 -24.68 -0.71
CA ILE A 82 7.41 -23.60 -0.98
C ILE A 82 7.45 -23.34 -2.49
N SER A 83 6.66 -22.37 -2.93
CA SER A 83 6.56 -21.95 -4.34
C SER A 83 6.76 -20.44 -4.48
N TYR A 84 6.89 -19.94 -5.72
CA TYR A 84 6.93 -18.50 -5.99
C TYR A 84 5.65 -17.78 -5.54
N GLY A 85 4.50 -18.49 -5.52
CA GLY A 85 3.24 -17.95 -5.03
C GLY A 85 3.29 -17.54 -3.55
N LEU A 86 4.15 -18.17 -2.75
CA LEU A 86 4.33 -17.87 -1.32
C LEU A 86 4.79 -16.42 -1.08
N ILE A 87 5.48 -15.81 -2.06
CA ILE A 87 5.89 -14.40 -2.03
C ILE A 87 4.68 -13.48 -1.85
N GLY A 88 3.53 -13.84 -2.43
CA GLY A 88 2.28 -13.09 -2.30
C GLY A 88 1.79 -12.94 -0.85
N GLY A 89 2.14 -13.88 0.05
CA GLY A 89 1.86 -13.79 1.47
C GLY A 89 3.03 -13.24 2.29
N LEU A 90 4.26 -13.63 1.95
CA LEU A 90 5.45 -13.25 2.71
C LEU A 90 5.75 -11.74 2.63
N VAL A 91 5.50 -11.11 1.46
CA VAL A 91 5.71 -9.67 1.29
C VAL A 91 4.83 -8.84 2.23
N PRO A 92 3.48 -8.99 2.23
CA PRO A 92 2.66 -8.24 3.18
C PRO A 92 2.96 -8.63 4.64
N LEU A 93 3.30 -9.88 4.94
CA LEU A 93 3.67 -10.30 6.29
C LEU A 93 4.92 -9.57 6.79
N GLY A 94 5.99 -9.52 6.00
CA GLY A 94 7.23 -8.83 6.34
C GLY A 94 7.03 -7.33 6.52
N LEU A 95 6.23 -6.70 5.65
CA LEU A 95 5.86 -5.29 5.78
C LEU A 95 5.07 -5.02 7.07
N GLY A 96 4.11 -5.89 7.39
CA GLY A 96 3.31 -5.79 8.60
C GLY A 96 4.17 -5.84 9.87
N ILE A 97 5.05 -6.84 9.96
CA ILE A 97 5.99 -6.98 11.07
C ILE A 97 6.90 -5.76 11.17
N SER A 98 7.41 -5.25 10.05
CA SER A 98 8.27 -4.07 10.02
C SER A 98 7.57 -2.82 10.57
N PHE A 99 6.30 -2.60 10.23
CA PHE A 99 5.53 -1.46 10.74
C PHE A 99 5.22 -1.59 12.23
N VAL A 100 4.90 -2.79 12.70
CA VAL A 100 4.70 -3.05 14.14
C VAL A 100 5.98 -2.81 14.91
N LEU A 101 7.11 -3.33 14.42
CA LEU A 101 8.43 -3.11 15.03
C LEU A 101 8.82 -1.63 15.05
N TYR A 102 8.59 -0.91 13.94
CA TYR A 102 8.83 0.52 13.86
C TYR A 102 8.09 1.29 14.95
N TYR A 103 6.80 1.01 15.14
CA TYR A 103 5.99 1.63 16.20
C TYR A 103 6.58 1.41 17.60
N PHE A 104 6.95 0.16 17.93
CA PHE A 104 7.53 -0.16 19.23
C PHE A 104 8.92 0.47 19.45
N VAL A 105 9.76 0.51 18.40
CA VAL A 105 11.06 1.17 18.46
C VAL A 105 10.89 2.67 18.69
N LYS A 106 10.00 3.31 17.93
CA LYS A 106 9.72 4.75 18.07
C LYS A 106 9.19 5.08 19.46
N LEU A 107 8.24 4.31 19.98
CA LEU A 107 7.71 4.46 21.34
C LEU A 107 8.80 4.42 22.42
N LYS A 108 9.78 3.51 22.28
CA LYS A 108 10.90 3.41 23.21
C LYS A 108 11.84 4.61 23.12
N THR A 109 12.07 5.13 21.92
CA THR A 109 12.92 6.31 21.70
C THR A 109 12.27 7.59 22.24
N THR A 110 10.97 7.78 22.06
CA THR A 110 10.25 8.98 22.53
C THR A 110 10.03 9.01 24.05
N LYS A 111 10.14 7.87 24.75
CA LYS A 111 10.06 7.79 26.21
C LYS A 111 11.38 8.06 26.95
N LYS A 112 12.49 8.24 26.23
CA LYS A 112 13.77 8.71 26.78
C LYS A 112 13.86 10.23 26.66
#